data_AF-A0A0X3UXN3-F1
#
_entry.id   AF-A0A0X3UXN3-F1
#
_cell.length_a   1.000
_cell.length_b   1.000
_cell.length_c   1.000
_cell.angle_alpha   90.00
_cell.angle_beta   90.00
_cell.angle_gamma   90.00
#
_symmetry.space_group_name_H-M   'P 1'
#
loop_
_entity.id
_entity.type
_entity.pdbx_description
1 polymer ?
#
loop_
_entity_poly.entity_id
_entity_poly.type
_entity_poly.pdbx_seq_one_letter_code
_entity_poly.pdbx_strand_id
1 'polypeptide(L)'
;MRRFTEGSGGRPTPAVPAELLTLMDKLAGPPDVWDRPDGDFGPLSDLYELDIEARQEANSLYRIGSKALSRDELSTAADLLGSAAAAGHPGALFRLALVALRSGKDWIDNAWFLVAEAARHGHGDAQRLLTAPASCRPSPAGSAPLIEDTSFFEEVRLLLGVALPLIEPTPPGASPAPGQRPDTPDICHATDTDSPTAASGPALVPPTRHGPVPPPDHTPNRKRAHLTALAGGLPLSVPDM
;
A
#
# COMPACT_ATOMS: atom_id res chain seq x y z
N MET A 1 -23.52 0.79 -66.46
CA MET A 1 -23.43 1.50 -65.17
C MET A 1 -24.49 0.94 -64.22
N ARG A 2 -24.14 -0.04 -63.38
CA ARG A 2 -25.01 -0.55 -62.32
C ARG A 2 -24.68 0.19 -61.03
N ARG A 3 -25.66 0.89 -60.45
CA ARG A 3 -25.54 1.53 -59.15
C ARG A 3 -25.60 0.44 -58.07
N PHE A 4 -24.56 0.36 -57.25
CA PHE A 4 -24.59 -0.37 -55.99
C PHE A 4 -25.41 0.45 -55.00
N THR A 5 -26.57 -0.04 -54.60
CA THR A 5 -27.34 0.48 -53.48
C THR A 5 -26.74 -0.04 -52.17
N GLU A 6 -26.33 0.90 -51.33
CA GLU A 6 -25.92 0.68 -49.94
C GLU A 6 -27.02 -0.06 -49.16
N GLY A 7 -26.73 -1.30 -48.79
CA GLY A 7 -27.43 -2.01 -47.73
C GLY A 7 -26.77 -1.70 -46.40
N SER A 8 -27.05 -0.52 -45.82
CA SER A 8 -26.66 -0.22 -44.43
C SER A 8 -27.62 -0.94 -43.48
N GLY A 9 -27.44 -2.25 -43.37
CA GLY A 9 -28.08 -3.07 -42.36
C GLY A 9 -27.54 -2.68 -40.98
N GLY A 10 -28.25 -1.80 -40.29
CA GLY A 10 -28.03 -1.53 -38.87
C GLY A 10 -28.25 -2.82 -38.09
N ARG A 11 -27.17 -3.55 -37.82
CA ARG A 11 -27.21 -4.67 -36.89
C ARG A 11 -27.53 -4.09 -35.52
N PRO A 12 -28.65 -4.49 -34.87
CA PRO A 12 -28.86 -4.15 -33.47
C PRO A 12 -27.67 -4.71 -32.68
N THR A 13 -27.06 -3.88 -31.84
CA THR A 13 -26.10 -4.33 -30.84
C THR A 13 -26.72 -5.48 -30.06
N PRO A 14 -26.07 -6.66 -29.97
CA PRO A 14 -26.62 -7.77 -29.22
C PRO A 14 -26.79 -7.32 -27.77
N ALA A 15 -28.04 -7.26 -27.32
CA ALA A 15 -28.35 -6.97 -25.93
C ALA A 15 -27.73 -8.09 -25.09
N VAL A 16 -26.74 -7.75 -24.29
CA VAL A 16 -26.13 -8.68 -23.34
C VAL A 16 -27.25 -9.11 -22.38
N PRO A 17 -27.56 -10.42 -22.27
CA PRO A 17 -28.62 -10.88 -21.37
C PRO A 17 -28.35 -10.41 -19.94
N ALA A 18 -29.37 -9.95 -19.22
CA ALA A 18 -29.22 -9.45 -17.83
C ALA A 18 -28.57 -10.47 -16.88
N GLU A 19 -28.76 -11.77 -17.17
CA GLU A 19 -28.10 -12.86 -16.47
C GLU A 19 -26.57 -12.85 -16.65
N LEU A 20 -26.09 -12.53 -17.85
CA LEU A 20 -24.65 -12.43 -18.12
C LEU A 20 -24.05 -11.21 -17.41
N LEU A 21 -24.75 -10.07 -17.38
CA LEU A 21 -24.33 -8.90 -16.59
C LEU A 21 -24.26 -9.23 -15.09
N THR A 22 -25.27 -9.93 -14.57
CA THR A 22 -25.29 -10.38 -13.16
C THR A 22 -24.12 -11.32 -12.85
N LEU A 23 -23.76 -12.20 -13.79
CA LEU A 23 -22.63 -13.10 -13.64
C LEU A 23 -21.29 -12.33 -13.71
N MET A 24 -21.18 -11.36 -14.61
CA MET A 24 -19.99 -10.51 -14.74
C MET A 24 -19.75 -9.67 -13.48
N ASP A 25 -20.79 -9.10 -12.88
CA ASP A 25 -20.67 -8.38 -11.60
C ASP A 25 -20.23 -9.31 -10.47
N LYS A 26 -20.77 -10.52 -10.41
CA LYS A 26 -20.34 -11.54 -9.43
C LYS A 26 -18.89 -11.97 -9.62
N LEU A 27 -18.42 -12.06 -10.87
CA LEU A 27 -17.04 -12.43 -11.21
C LEU A 27 -16.05 -11.28 -10.98
N ALA A 28 -16.50 -10.03 -11.12
CA ALA A 28 -15.70 -8.84 -10.83
C ALA A 28 -15.38 -8.75 -9.33
N GLY A 29 -16.34 -9.15 -8.49
CA GLY A 29 -16.22 -9.07 -7.04
C GLY A 29 -16.45 -7.64 -6.53
N PRO A 30 -16.25 -7.41 -5.22
CA PRO A 30 -16.34 -6.08 -4.64
C PRO A 30 -15.36 -5.11 -5.31
N PRO A 31 -15.74 -3.83 -5.44
CA PRO A 31 -14.83 -2.82 -5.98
C PRO A 31 -13.60 -2.70 -5.08
N ASP A 32 -12.42 -2.75 -5.71
CA ASP A 32 -11.13 -2.61 -5.05
C ASP A 32 -10.59 -1.20 -5.32
N VAL A 33 -10.29 -0.44 -4.26
CA VAL A 33 -9.81 0.95 -4.32
C VAL A 33 -8.53 1.08 -5.16
N TRP A 34 -7.75 0.00 -5.23
CA TRP A 34 -6.47 -0.04 -5.94
C TRP A 34 -6.54 -0.73 -7.30
N ASP A 35 -7.70 -1.19 -7.76
CA ASP A 35 -7.91 -1.58 -9.16
C ASP A 35 -8.11 -0.31 -10.01
N ARG A 36 -6.98 0.26 -10.47
CA ARG A 36 -6.94 1.55 -11.20
C ARG A 36 -6.34 1.34 -12.59
N PRO A 37 -7.14 0.92 -13.58
CA PRO A 37 -6.65 0.64 -14.93
C PRO A 37 -6.09 1.88 -15.65
N ASP A 38 -6.50 3.08 -15.25
CA ASP A 38 -6.01 4.35 -15.81
C ASP A 38 -4.68 4.81 -15.17
N GLY A 39 -4.17 4.08 -14.18
CA GLY A 39 -2.76 4.12 -13.79
C GLY A 39 -2.32 5.32 -12.96
N ASP A 40 -3.21 5.97 -12.20
CA ASP A 40 -2.74 6.84 -11.12
C ASP A 40 -2.48 6.01 -9.85
N PHE A 41 -1.22 5.64 -9.69
CA PHE A 41 -0.68 4.92 -8.53
C PHE A 41 -0.26 5.86 -7.41
N GLY A 42 -0.63 7.14 -7.47
CA GLY A 42 -0.38 8.11 -6.41
C GLY A 42 0.90 8.93 -6.62
N PRO A 43 1.41 9.57 -5.53
CA PRO A 43 2.37 10.67 -5.62
C PRO A 43 3.72 10.34 -6.26
N LEU A 44 4.08 9.05 -6.30
CA LEU A 44 5.37 8.60 -6.83
C LEU A 44 5.26 7.99 -8.24
N SER A 45 4.09 8.00 -8.87
CA SER A 45 3.87 7.39 -10.18
C SER A 45 4.88 7.86 -11.23
N ASP A 46 5.23 9.15 -11.20
CA ASP A 46 6.18 9.76 -12.14
C ASP A 46 7.61 9.22 -11.99
N LEU A 47 8.01 8.73 -10.80
CA LEU A 47 9.35 8.19 -10.56
C LEU A 47 9.62 6.90 -11.33
N TYR A 48 8.56 6.19 -11.73
CA TYR A 48 8.68 4.92 -12.44
C TYR A 48 8.68 5.10 -13.97
N GLU A 49 8.42 6.31 -14.47
CA GLU A 49 8.41 6.67 -15.90
C GLU A 49 7.62 5.67 -16.77
N LEU A 50 6.54 5.10 -16.22
CA LEU A 50 5.77 4.06 -16.90
C LEU A 50 4.88 4.65 -17.99
N ASP A 51 4.90 4.01 -19.17
CA ASP A 51 3.88 4.27 -20.17
C ASP A 51 2.50 3.72 -19.74
N ILE A 52 1.48 3.98 -20.56
CA ILE A 52 0.10 3.55 -20.27
C ILE A 52 0.00 2.02 -20.24
N GLU A 53 0.70 1.33 -21.14
CA GLU A 53 0.64 -0.13 -21.26
C GLU A 53 1.25 -0.82 -20.04
N ALA A 54 2.42 -0.36 -19.59
CA ALA A 54 3.09 -0.88 -18.40
C ALA A 54 2.27 -0.65 -17.13
N ARG A 55 1.55 0.48 -17.03
CA ARG A 55 0.63 0.73 -15.90
C ARG A 55 -0.58 -0.21 -15.94
N GLN A 56 -1.15 -0.45 -17.11
CA GLN A 56 -2.25 -1.41 -17.27
C GLN A 56 -1.80 -2.85 -16.97
N GLU A 57 -0.59 -3.20 -17.36
CA GLU A 57 0.03 -4.49 -17.02
C GLU A 57 0.22 -4.62 -15.52
N ALA A 58 0.80 -3.62 -14.85
CA ALA A 58 0.97 -3.60 -13.40
C ALA A 58 -0.38 -3.74 -12.66
N ASN A 59 -1.42 -3.03 -13.10
CA ASN A 59 -2.77 -3.17 -12.54
C ASN A 59 -3.34 -4.59 -12.78
N SER A 60 -3.11 -5.17 -13.97
CA SER A 60 -3.57 -6.53 -14.27
C SER A 60 -2.89 -7.58 -13.39
N LEU A 61 -1.58 -7.44 -13.19
CA LEU A 61 -0.79 -8.28 -12.29
C LEU A 61 -1.25 -8.13 -10.84
N TYR A 62 -1.53 -6.91 -10.38
CA TYR A 62 -2.12 -6.65 -9.08
C TYR A 62 -3.44 -7.41 -8.89
N ARG A 63 -4.35 -7.32 -9.86
CA ARG A 63 -5.66 -8.00 -9.80
C ARG A 63 -5.54 -9.52 -9.72
N ILE A 64 -4.68 -10.11 -10.55
CA ILE A 64 -4.50 -11.58 -10.59
C ILE A 64 -3.75 -12.04 -9.32
N GLY A 65 -2.71 -11.32 -8.91
CA GLY A 65 -1.96 -11.60 -7.69
C GLY A 65 -2.82 -11.52 -6.43
N SER A 66 -3.75 -10.57 -6.39
CA SER A 66 -4.73 -10.45 -5.29
C SER A 66 -5.70 -11.62 -5.21
N LYS A 67 -6.10 -12.18 -6.36
CA LYS A 67 -6.91 -13.40 -6.43
C LYS A 67 -6.11 -14.64 -6.03
N ALA A 68 -4.81 -14.70 -6.35
CA ALA A 68 -3.94 -15.77 -5.88
C ALA A 68 -3.77 -15.70 -4.35
N LEU A 69 -3.59 -14.50 -3.79
CA LEU A 69 -3.48 -14.27 -2.35
C LEU A 69 -4.75 -14.68 -1.59
N SER A 70 -5.94 -14.38 -2.12
CA SER A 70 -7.20 -14.78 -1.48
C SER A 70 -7.44 -16.29 -1.49
N ARG A 71 -6.75 -17.04 -2.38
CA ARG A 71 -6.72 -18.51 -2.44
C ARG A 71 -5.57 -19.13 -1.66
N ASP A 72 -4.80 -18.31 -0.94
CA ASP A 72 -3.60 -18.72 -0.21
C ASP A 72 -2.49 -19.33 -1.10
N GLU A 73 -2.47 -18.98 -2.38
CA GLU A 73 -1.42 -19.38 -3.33
C GLU A 73 -0.20 -18.45 -3.19
N LEU A 74 0.48 -18.51 -2.03
CA LEU A 74 1.48 -17.50 -1.62
C LEU A 74 2.62 -17.30 -2.62
N SER A 75 3.14 -18.37 -3.22
CA SER A 75 4.23 -18.26 -4.22
C SER A 75 3.77 -17.50 -5.46
N THR A 76 2.61 -17.86 -6.02
CA THR A 76 2.03 -17.19 -7.18
C THR A 76 1.70 -15.73 -6.88
N ALA A 77 1.16 -15.48 -5.68
CA ALA A 77 0.88 -14.13 -5.21
C ALA A 77 2.16 -13.29 -5.09
N ALA A 78 3.25 -13.86 -4.55
CA ALA A 78 4.54 -13.17 -4.43
C ALA A 78 5.08 -12.73 -5.79
N ASP A 79 5.06 -13.60 -6.80
CA ASP A 79 5.59 -13.29 -8.13
C ASP A 79 4.78 -12.19 -8.84
N LEU A 80 3.45 -12.31 -8.81
CA LEU A 80 2.54 -11.38 -9.47
C LEU A 80 2.50 -10.01 -8.77
N LEU A 81 2.33 -10.02 -7.43
CA LEU A 81 2.30 -8.78 -6.65
C LEU A 81 3.69 -8.14 -6.59
N GLY A 82 4.77 -8.92 -6.56
CA GLY A 82 6.14 -8.43 -6.66
C GLY A 82 6.40 -7.68 -7.95
N SER A 83 5.91 -8.21 -9.08
CA SER A 83 6.04 -7.54 -10.39
C SER A 83 5.23 -6.24 -10.44
N ALA A 84 4.01 -6.22 -9.91
CA ALA A 84 3.21 -4.99 -9.80
C ALA A 84 3.84 -3.97 -8.81
N ALA A 85 4.39 -4.44 -7.69
CA ALA A 85 5.06 -3.61 -6.70
C ALA A 85 6.36 -2.98 -7.25
N ALA A 86 7.10 -3.72 -8.10
CA ALA A 86 8.27 -3.18 -8.80
C ALA A 86 7.91 -2.03 -9.76
N ALA A 87 6.66 -1.97 -10.21
CA ALA A 87 6.08 -0.87 -10.98
C ALA A 87 5.44 0.23 -10.10
N GLY A 88 5.65 0.20 -8.77
CA GLY A 88 5.18 1.24 -7.85
C GLY A 88 3.70 1.12 -7.44
N HIS A 89 3.06 -0.03 -7.69
CA HIS A 89 1.64 -0.20 -7.39
C HIS A 89 1.37 -0.24 -5.86
N PRO A 90 0.60 0.70 -5.26
CA PRO A 90 0.52 0.86 -3.80
C PRO A 90 -0.19 -0.32 -3.15
N GLY A 91 -1.32 -0.75 -3.70
CA GLY A 91 -2.04 -1.94 -3.23
C GLY A 91 -1.23 -3.23 -3.36
N ALA A 92 -0.31 -3.30 -4.33
CA ALA A 92 0.52 -4.49 -4.52
C ALA A 92 1.61 -4.56 -3.46
N LEU A 93 2.26 -3.42 -3.15
CA LEU A 93 3.21 -3.31 -2.03
C LEU A 93 2.56 -3.75 -0.70
N PHE A 94 1.35 -3.25 -0.43
CA PHE A 94 0.63 -3.60 0.80
C PHE A 94 0.26 -5.09 0.87
N ARG A 95 -0.30 -5.65 -0.21
CA ARG A 95 -0.64 -7.09 -0.25
C ARG A 95 0.58 -8.00 -0.28
N LEU A 96 1.71 -7.54 -0.83
CA LEU A 96 2.99 -8.25 -0.76
C LEU A 96 3.53 -8.27 0.67
N ALA A 97 3.27 -7.24 1.48
CA ALA A 97 3.56 -7.27 2.91
C ALA A 97 2.79 -8.40 3.62
N LEU A 98 1.52 -8.62 3.25
CA LEU A 98 0.75 -9.76 3.78
C LEU A 98 1.35 -11.10 3.36
N VAL A 99 1.76 -11.24 2.09
CA VAL A 99 2.46 -12.46 1.62
C VAL A 99 3.71 -12.74 2.47
N ALA A 100 4.52 -11.71 2.75
CA ALA A 100 5.69 -11.82 3.62
C ALA A 100 5.29 -12.31 5.03
N LEU A 101 4.26 -11.71 5.64
CA LEU A 101 3.79 -12.09 6.98
C LEU A 101 3.27 -13.52 7.04
N ARG A 102 2.54 -13.98 6.02
CA ARG A 102 2.08 -15.37 5.93
C ARG A 102 3.21 -16.36 5.67
N SER A 103 4.31 -15.91 5.07
CA SER A 103 5.50 -16.74 4.81
C SER A 103 6.33 -17.04 6.06
N GLY A 104 6.11 -16.30 7.16
CA GLY A 104 6.67 -16.60 8.47
C GLY A 104 7.27 -15.39 9.19
N LYS A 105 7.66 -15.59 10.45
CA LYS A 105 8.16 -14.52 11.33
C LYS A 105 9.47 -13.89 10.87
N ASP A 106 10.28 -14.62 10.11
CA ASP A 106 11.57 -14.14 9.61
C ASP A 106 11.40 -13.01 8.58
N TRP A 107 10.19 -12.80 8.07
CA TRP A 107 9.87 -11.80 7.05
C TRP A 107 9.18 -10.55 7.60
N ILE A 108 9.09 -10.40 8.93
CA ILE A 108 8.41 -9.25 9.56
C ILE A 108 9.08 -7.92 9.18
N ASP A 109 10.41 -7.85 9.13
CA ASP A 109 11.11 -6.63 8.75
C ASP A 109 10.83 -6.25 7.28
N ASN A 110 10.78 -7.25 6.40
CA ASN A 110 10.40 -7.05 5.00
C ASN A 110 8.95 -6.57 4.88
N ALA A 111 8.05 -7.11 5.70
CA ALA A 111 6.67 -6.66 5.74
C ALA A 111 6.58 -5.19 6.19
N TRP A 112 7.30 -4.79 7.24
CA TRP A 112 7.36 -3.38 7.67
C TRP A 112 7.90 -2.46 6.59
N PHE A 113 8.96 -2.87 5.89
CA PHE A 113 9.50 -2.12 4.76
C PHE A 113 8.44 -1.95 3.66
N LEU A 114 7.74 -3.02 3.28
CA LEU A 114 6.70 -2.98 2.25
C LEU A 114 5.51 -2.10 2.66
N VAL A 115 5.11 -2.12 3.94
CA VAL A 115 4.10 -1.19 4.47
C VAL A 115 4.59 0.26 4.40
N ALA A 116 5.83 0.54 4.77
CA ALA A 116 6.42 1.87 4.64
C ALA A 116 6.42 2.37 3.19
N GLU A 117 6.81 1.50 2.26
CA GLU A 117 6.78 1.81 0.84
C GLU A 117 5.38 2.01 0.31
N ALA A 118 4.41 1.16 0.67
CA ALA A 118 3.01 1.35 0.29
C ALA A 118 2.47 2.71 0.76
N ALA A 119 2.78 3.12 2.00
CA ALA A 119 2.38 4.42 2.54
C ALA A 119 3.02 5.59 1.76
N ARG A 120 4.30 5.43 1.37
CA ARG A 120 5.03 6.42 0.55
C ARG A 120 4.39 6.60 -0.83
N HIS A 121 3.81 5.53 -1.37
CA HIS A 121 3.03 5.54 -2.62
C HIS A 121 1.57 5.98 -2.44
N GLY A 122 1.18 6.40 -1.23
CA GLY A 122 -0.14 6.96 -0.94
C GLY A 122 -1.17 5.94 -0.48
N HIS A 123 -0.76 4.73 -0.05
CA HIS A 123 -1.69 3.80 0.57
C HIS A 123 -2.06 4.25 1.99
N GLY A 124 -3.29 4.70 2.18
CA GLY A 124 -3.80 5.27 3.42
C GLY A 124 -3.86 4.26 4.58
N ASP A 125 -4.19 3.00 4.32
CA ASP A 125 -4.14 1.95 5.34
C ASP A 125 -2.71 1.66 5.82
N ALA A 126 -1.75 1.64 4.90
CA ALA A 126 -0.35 1.51 5.25
C ALA A 126 0.13 2.70 6.11
N GLN A 127 -0.28 3.92 5.74
CA GLN A 127 0.01 5.13 6.52
C GLN A 127 -0.59 5.04 7.94
N ARG A 128 -1.81 4.50 8.07
CA ARG A 128 -2.46 4.23 9.36
C ARG A 128 -1.67 3.26 10.23
N LEU A 129 -1.17 2.16 9.66
CA LEU A 129 -0.35 1.19 10.40
C LEU A 129 0.93 1.81 10.94
N LEU A 130 1.54 2.75 10.21
CA LEU A 130 2.75 3.44 10.64
C LEU A 130 2.50 4.54 11.69
N THR A 131 1.31 5.16 11.68
CA THR A 131 0.94 6.21 12.65
C THR A 131 0.35 5.67 13.94
N ALA A 132 -0.29 4.50 13.92
CA ALA A 132 -0.85 3.83 15.10
C ALA A 132 0.16 3.60 16.25
N PRO A 133 1.39 3.10 16.03
CA PRO A 133 2.37 2.97 17.11
C PRO A 133 2.98 4.31 17.56
N ALA A 134 2.94 5.36 16.72
CA ALA A 134 3.52 6.67 17.02
C ALA A 134 2.56 7.61 17.78
N SER A 135 1.25 7.34 17.75
CA SER A 135 0.22 8.27 18.22
C SER A 135 -0.46 7.81 19.50
N CYS A 136 0.19 7.98 20.65
CA CYS A 136 -0.48 7.99 21.96
C CYS A 136 -1.25 9.31 22.22
N ARG A 137 -1.88 9.90 21.19
CA ARG A 137 -2.76 11.05 21.37
C ARG A 137 -3.90 11.03 20.36
N PRO A 138 -5.16 10.90 20.79
CA PRO A 138 -6.30 11.03 19.90
C PRO A 138 -6.38 12.48 19.43
N SER A 139 -6.22 12.69 18.12
CA SER A 139 -6.53 13.98 17.49
C SER A 139 -8.05 14.07 17.34
N PRO A 140 -8.73 15.10 17.87
CA PRO A 140 -10.16 15.25 17.70
C PRO A 140 -10.44 15.84 16.31
N ALA A 141 -11.56 15.43 15.72
CA ALA A 141 -12.19 16.02 14.53
C ALA A 141 -11.50 15.76 13.18
N GLY A 142 -11.72 14.56 12.66
CA GLY A 142 -11.73 14.25 11.24
C GLY A 142 -12.56 12.98 11.05
N SER A 143 -13.40 12.92 10.01
CA SER A 143 -14.10 11.70 9.61
C SER A 143 -13.11 10.54 9.65
N ALA A 144 -13.41 9.45 10.38
CA ALA A 144 -12.53 8.31 10.44
C ALA A 144 -12.20 7.89 9.00
N PRO A 145 -10.92 7.97 8.58
CA PRO A 145 -10.60 7.82 7.17
C PRO A 145 -10.91 6.37 6.74
N LEU A 146 -11.56 6.24 5.58
CA LEU A 146 -12.09 4.98 5.07
C LEU A 146 -10.97 3.95 4.89
N ILE A 147 -11.18 2.72 5.38
CA ILE A 147 -10.29 1.58 5.10
C ILE A 147 -10.33 1.31 3.59
N GLU A 148 -9.17 1.29 2.96
CA GLU A 148 -9.02 1.15 1.51
C GLU A 148 -9.00 -0.34 1.11
N ASP A 149 -8.32 -1.17 1.88
CA ASP A 149 -8.26 -2.62 1.72
C ASP A 149 -9.04 -3.34 2.83
N THR A 150 -10.36 -3.39 2.66
CA THR A 150 -11.26 -4.06 3.62
C THR A 150 -11.03 -5.57 3.74
N SER A 151 -10.36 -6.19 2.76
CA SER A 151 -10.15 -7.64 2.75
C SER A 151 -8.93 -8.05 3.57
N PHE A 152 -7.86 -7.25 3.55
CA PHE A 152 -6.56 -7.65 4.09
C PHE A 152 -6.03 -6.76 5.21
N PHE A 153 -6.58 -5.56 5.39
CA PHE A 153 -6.07 -4.60 6.38
C PHE A 153 -6.00 -5.16 7.81
N GLU A 154 -7.10 -5.74 8.30
CA GLU A 154 -7.16 -6.26 9.67
C GLU A 154 -6.18 -7.41 9.91
N GLU A 155 -5.97 -8.25 8.90
CA GLU A 155 -5.03 -9.36 8.99
C GLU A 155 -3.58 -8.86 9.08
N VAL A 156 -3.19 -7.93 8.20
CA VAL A 156 -1.87 -7.30 8.24
C VAL A 156 -1.63 -6.63 9.59
N ARG A 157 -2.63 -5.88 10.08
CA ARG A 157 -2.58 -5.21 11.38
C ARG A 157 -2.33 -6.21 12.52
N LEU A 158 -3.07 -7.32 12.55
CA LEU A 158 -2.94 -8.35 13.58
C LEU A 158 -1.58 -9.06 13.52
N LEU A 159 -1.12 -9.42 12.32
CA LEU A 159 0.16 -10.10 12.11
C LEU A 159 1.36 -9.21 12.45
N LEU A 160 1.26 -7.89 12.25
CA LEU A 160 2.25 -6.91 12.70
C LEU A 160 2.16 -6.57 14.19
N GLY A 161 1.13 -7.06 14.90
CA GLY A 161 0.92 -6.78 16.33
C GLY A 161 0.51 -5.33 16.63
N VAL A 162 -0.07 -4.61 15.67
CA VAL A 162 -0.49 -3.22 15.85
C VAL A 162 -1.86 -3.18 16.55
N ALA A 163 -1.91 -2.64 17.76
CA ALA A 163 -3.16 -2.44 18.47
C ALA A 163 -3.97 -1.28 17.87
N LEU A 164 -5.26 -1.48 17.62
CA LEU A 164 -6.18 -0.38 17.32
C LEU A 164 -6.43 0.41 18.62
N PRO A 165 -6.30 1.74 18.63
CA PRO A 165 -6.86 2.53 19.72
C PRO A 165 -8.37 2.30 19.72
N LEU A 166 -8.86 1.60 20.73
CA LEU A 166 -10.28 1.41 20.97
C LEU A 166 -10.87 2.81 21.14
N ILE A 167 -11.58 3.31 20.14
CA ILE A 167 -12.45 4.48 20.32
C ILE A 167 -13.61 3.96 21.17
N GLU A 168 -13.44 3.94 22.49
CA GLU A 168 -14.61 3.90 23.35
C GLU A 168 -15.40 5.16 23.05
N PRO A 169 -16.67 5.05 22.62
CA PRO A 169 -17.52 6.21 22.55
C PRO A 169 -17.63 6.73 23.98
N THR A 170 -16.97 7.86 24.26
CA THR A 170 -17.15 8.58 25.51
C THR A 170 -18.65 8.74 25.71
N PRO A 171 -19.25 8.15 26.76
CA PRO A 171 -20.66 8.37 27.01
C PRO A 171 -20.87 9.89 27.09
N PRO A 172 -21.88 10.45 26.40
CA PRO A 172 -22.11 11.89 26.38
C PRO A 172 -22.18 12.38 27.82
N GLY A 173 -21.21 13.22 28.17
CA GLY A 173 -20.91 13.61 29.53
C GLY A 173 -22.14 14.16 30.24
N ALA A 174 -22.36 13.67 31.45
CA ALA A 174 -23.05 14.43 32.46
C ALA A 174 -22.31 15.77 32.64
N SER A 175 -23.01 16.87 32.36
CA SER A 175 -22.55 18.22 32.59
C SER A 175 -21.97 18.37 34.00
N PRO A 176 -20.76 18.93 34.18
CA PRO A 176 -20.34 19.40 35.49
C PRO A 176 -21.20 20.63 35.85
N ALA A 177 -21.94 20.51 36.95
CA ALA A 177 -22.74 21.59 37.50
C ALA A 177 -21.84 22.79 37.89
N PRO A 178 -22.27 24.05 37.65
CA PRO A 178 -21.51 25.22 38.03
C PRO A 178 -21.73 25.51 39.51
N GLY A 179 -20.67 25.41 40.31
CA GLY A 179 -20.68 25.98 41.65
C GLY A 179 -19.86 25.20 42.66
N GLN A 180 -18.56 25.45 42.68
CA GLN A 180 -17.81 25.44 43.95
C GLN A 180 -16.50 26.21 43.77
N ARG A 181 -16.53 27.49 44.18
CA ARG A 181 -15.36 28.17 44.73
C ARG A 181 -15.01 27.52 46.06
N PRO A 182 -13.72 27.42 46.39
CA PRO A 182 -13.32 27.90 47.71
C PRO A 182 -12.15 28.88 47.64
N ASP A 183 -12.16 29.74 48.64
CA ASP A 183 -11.36 30.93 48.83
C ASP A 183 -9.86 30.68 49.05
N THR A 184 -9.08 31.68 48.65
CA THR A 184 -7.73 32.01 49.13
C THR A 184 -7.68 32.15 50.66
N PRO A 185 -6.52 31.85 51.29
CA PRO A 185 -5.76 33.00 51.79
C PRO A 185 -4.23 32.94 51.62
N ASP A 186 -3.71 34.16 51.53
CA ASP A 186 -2.38 34.75 51.74
C ASP A 186 -1.18 33.94 52.29
N ILE A 187 -0.07 34.12 51.56
CA ILE A 187 1.26 34.65 51.96
C ILE A 187 1.96 34.01 53.18
N CYS A 188 3.13 33.41 52.92
CA CYS A 188 4.41 33.87 53.50
C CYS A 188 5.63 33.28 52.75
N HIS A 189 6.67 34.12 52.72
CA HIS A 189 7.96 34.01 52.04
C HIS A 189 8.82 32.80 52.41
N ALA A 190 9.65 32.32 51.47
CA ALA A 190 11.11 32.37 51.58
C ALA A 190 11.80 32.04 50.24
N THR A 191 12.90 32.76 50.04
CA THR A 191 13.99 32.64 49.06
C THR A 191 14.38 31.20 48.72
N ASP A 192 14.77 30.90 47.47
CA ASP A 192 16.17 31.04 47.05
C ASP A 192 16.41 30.62 45.58
N THR A 193 17.43 31.25 44.98
CA THR A 193 18.31 30.79 43.88
C THR A 193 17.75 29.84 42.81
N ASP A 194 17.62 30.34 41.57
CA ASP A 194 18.66 30.13 40.53
C ASP A 194 18.14 30.55 39.15
N SER A 195 18.90 31.42 38.49
CA SER A 195 18.76 31.72 37.07
C SER A 195 20.08 31.44 36.37
N PRO A 196 20.12 30.47 35.45
CA PRO A 196 21.08 30.52 34.35
C PRO A 196 20.38 31.02 33.09
N THR A 197 20.96 32.11 32.62
CA THR A 197 20.81 32.79 31.34
C THR A 197 20.84 31.83 30.14
N ALA A 198 20.00 32.15 29.16
CA ALA A 198 19.95 31.53 27.84
C ALA A 198 21.31 31.56 27.13
N ALA A 199 21.70 30.42 26.56
CA ALA A 199 22.68 30.35 25.48
C ALA A 199 21.99 29.75 24.26
N SER A 200 21.75 30.59 23.27
CA SER A 200 21.40 30.20 21.90
C SER A 200 22.63 29.70 21.16
N GLY A 201 22.47 28.61 20.42
CA GLY A 201 23.26 28.27 19.23
C GLY A 201 23.68 26.79 19.16
N PRO A 202 24.09 26.28 17.98
CA PRO A 202 23.96 26.81 16.63
C PRO A 202 23.17 25.91 15.68
N ALA A 203 22.67 26.53 14.60
CA ALA A 203 22.09 25.89 13.44
C ALA A 203 23.07 24.92 12.77
N LEU A 204 22.61 23.68 12.54
CA LEU A 204 23.31 22.72 11.69
C LEU A 204 22.95 22.96 10.23
N VAL A 205 24.01 23.21 9.47
CA VAL A 205 24.11 23.58 8.06
C VAL A 205 23.68 22.42 7.15
N PRO A 206 22.97 22.69 6.03
CA PRO A 206 22.67 21.65 5.03
C PRO A 206 23.91 21.34 4.17
N PRO A 207 24.21 20.07 3.87
CA PRO A 207 25.31 19.74 2.97
C PRO A 207 24.98 20.14 1.53
N THR A 208 25.88 20.95 0.96
CA THR A 208 25.86 21.44 -0.41
C THR A 208 26.43 20.38 -1.37
N ARG A 209 25.99 20.50 -2.63
CA ARG A 209 26.19 19.60 -3.76
C ARG A 209 27.64 19.44 -4.25
N HIS A 210 27.78 18.41 -5.10
CA HIS A 210 28.67 18.27 -6.27
C HIS A 210 30.05 17.61 -6.08
N GLY A 211 30.08 16.31 -6.39
CA GLY A 211 31.22 15.62 -7.01
C GLY A 211 30.91 15.28 -8.48
N PRO A 212 31.94 15.05 -9.32
CA PRO A 212 31.85 15.06 -10.78
C PRO A 212 31.16 13.83 -11.39
N VAL A 213 30.49 14.09 -12.51
CA VAL A 213 29.80 13.13 -13.38
C VAL A 213 30.82 12.22 -14.09
N PRO A 214 30.72 10.88 -13.99
CA PRO A 214 31.46 9.98 -14.85
C PRO A 214 30.86 9.96 -16.28
N PRO A 215 31.67 9.81 -17.32
CA PRO A 215 31.21 9.81 -18.71
C PRO A 215 30.36 8.56 -19.05
N PRO A 216 29.44 8.67 -20.02
CA PRO A 216 28.62 7.54 -20.45
C PRO A 216 29.44 6.53 -21.26
N ASP A 217 29.60 5.32 -20.73
CA ASP A 217 30.10 4.17 -21.46
C ASP A 217 29.01 3.64 -22.41
N HIS A 218 29.14 4.00 -23.68
CA HIS A 218 28.42 3.35 -24.77
C HIS A 218 29.07 1.99 -25.07
N THR A 219 28.49 0.92 -24.55
CA THR A 219 28.66 -0.43 -25.15
C THR A 219 27.29 -1.07 -25.39
N PRO A 220 26.93 -1.39 -26.64
CA PRO A 220 25.73 -2.15 -26.93
C PRO A 220 26.00 -3.63 -26.70
N ASN A 221 25.02 -4.30 -26.10
CA ASN A 221 24.73 -5.72 -26.28
C ASN A 221 25.77 -6.73 -25.73
N ARG A 222 25.47 -7.32 -24.56
CA ARG A 222 25.76 -8.76 -24.33
C ARG A 222 24.92 -9.35 -23.19
N LYS A 223 23.97 -10.19 -23.59
CA LYS A 223 23.53 -11.45 -22.96
C LYS A 223 23.13 -11.39 -21.48
N ARG A 224 21.82 -11.41 -21.25
CA ARG A 224 21.20 -11.88 -19.99
C ARG A 224 21.86 -13.18 -19.54
N ALA A 225 22.45 -13.15 -18.35
CA ALA A 225 22.91 -14.34 -17.66
C ALA A 225 21.67 -15.16 -17.26
N HIS A 226 21.56 -16.36 -17.82
CA HIS A 226 20.67 -17.40 -17.32
C HIS A 226 21.16 -17.81 -15.93
N LEU A 227 20.31 -17.64 -14.92
CA LEU A 227 20.48 -18.31 -13.65
C LEU A 227 20.47 -19.82 -13.91
N THR A 228 21.61 -20.42 -13.62
CA THR A 228 21.91 -21.83 -13.79
C THR A 228 21.10 -22.61 -12.78
N ALA A 229 20.22 -23.49 -13.27
CA ALA A 229 19.52 -24.48 -12.46
C ALA A 229 20.56 -25.39 -11.80
N LEU A 230 20.43 -25.55 -10.47
CA LEU A 230 21.21 -26.50 -9.70
C LEU A 230 20.94 -27.93 -10.18
N ALA A 231 22.02 -28.71 -10.22
CA ALA A 231 22.04 -30.13 -10.50
C ALA A 231 21.26 -30.93 -9.44
N GLY A 232 20.40 -31.85 -9.91
CA GLY A 232 19.66 -32.78 -9.06
C GLY A 232 18.92 -33.79 -9.92
N GLY A 233 19.66 -34.72 -10.54
CA GLY A 233 19.09 -35.81 -11.33
C GLY A 233 18.36 -36.84 -10.46
N LEU A 234 17.13 -37.17 -10.85
CA LEU A 234 16.45 -38.39 -10.46
C LEU A 234 16.01 -39.12 -11.76
N PRO A 235 16.61 -40.27 -12.10
CA PRO A 235 16.11 -41.09 -13.19
C PRO A 235 14.85 -41.84 -12.72
N LEU A 236 13.70 -41.48 -13.26
CA LEU A 236 12.49 -42.30 -13.20
C LEU A 236 12.60 -43.41 -14.24
N SER A 237 12.86 -44.64 -13.78
CA SER A 237 12.68 -45.85 -14.58
C SER A 237 11.19 -46.07 -14.84
N VAL A 238 10.82 -46.16 -16.11
CA VAL A 238 9.52 -46.66 -16.56
C VAL A 238 9.66 -48.18 -16.77
N PRO A 239 8.79 -49.02 -16.19
CA PRO A 239 8.73 -50.43 -16.55
C PRO A 239 7.94 -50.60 -17.86
N ASP A 240 8.52 -51.34 -18.82
CA ASP A 240 7.83 -51.84 -20.00
C ASP A 240 6.68 -52.77 -19.60
N MET A 241 5.48 -52.52 -20.11
CA MET A 241 4.41 -53.50 -20.32
C MET A 241 3.75 -53.25 -21.68
#